data_AF-A0A1U7YWI6-F1
#
_entry.id   AF-A0A1U7YWI6-F1
#
_cell.length_a   1.000
_cell.length_b   1.000
_cell.length_c   1.000
_cell.angle_alpha   90.00
_cell.angle_beta   90.00
_cell.angle_gamma   90.00
#
_symmetry.space_group_name_H-M   'P 1'
#
loop_
_entity.id
_entity.type
_entity.pdbx_description
1 polymer ?
#
loop_
_entity_poly.entity_id
_entity_poly.type
_entity_poly.pdbx_seq_one_letter_code
_entity_poly.pdbx_strand_id
1 'polypeptide(L)'
;MACNKEFCKDYIELKPEEASFCDFFRIFCSCELEKRDFFDAPGTDRIKGFRRRWIIFASVAVQKFLLCFRKPMNSFGSKIELWSNYPSCNGGLLQLFFNIIQGKTEKPDMKSKKFTSIIGKIDWRLNLDKNIKMEDNRYVPSLSVMAAKLSYENEAFSKKVITENWKMDFIKLYNFWNAYQENYSTQAIMFQDKIEDSNLVVVAFRGTIPYDADDWITDVDLSWYELEGVGKLHAGFMKALGLQKNTGWPKEIDESPDQKLFAYYEIRKELKRILSKNEKAKFILTGHSLGGALAILFAAILSLHEEEWLLDKLEGVYTFGQPRIGDVQFGNFMKDKFNKYNVKYYRHVYSNDMVPRLPFDDTALFFKHFGSCVYYNSLYQGKVVEEEPNKNYFSLLWFFPMVLIAAYEVIRGFILPWRKGREYREDWFQTMFRMVGLVIPGLSAHTTIDYVNLTRLGSVLHNPQSAHQEGAKYD
;
A
#
# COMPACT_ATOMS: atom_id res chain seq x y z
N MET A 1 7.92 29.20 -0.91
CA MET A 1 8.09 29.40 -2.37
C MET A 1 7.18 28.42 -3.08
N ALA A 2 6.44 28.88 -4.09
CA ALA A 2 5.62 27.99 -4.91
C ALA A 2 6.51 26.98 -5.67
N CYS A 3 6.02 25.75 -5.80
CA CYS A 3 6.66 24.63 -6.49
C CYS A 3 6.76 24.94 -8.00
N ASN A 4 7.98 25.00 -8.57
CA ASN A 4 8.11 25.10 -10.03
C ASN A 4 7.87 23.71 -10.65
N LYS A 5 6.81 23.56 -11.46
CA LYS A 5 6.35 22.28 -12.02
C LYS A 5 6.88 22.00 -13.43
N GLU A 6 7.94 22.69 -13.84
CA GLU A 6 8.60 22.53 -15.15
C GLU A 6 9.08 21.09 -15.45
N PHE A 7 9.19 20.23 -14.43
CA PHE A 7 9.58 18.82 -14.60
C PHE A 7 8.48 17.92 -15.20
N CYS A 8 7.23 18.40 -15.30
CA CYS A 8 6.12 17.62 -15.83
C CYS A 8 5.47 18.32 -17.03
N LYS A 9 4.99 17.52 -17.99
CA LYS A 9 4.40 18.03 -19.23
C LYS A 9 3.00 18.60 -19.01
N ASP A 10 2.25 17.99 -18.11
CA ASP A 10 0.90 18.39 -17.72
C ASP A 10 0.61 17.88 -16.31
N TYR A 11 -0.38 18.45 -15.63
CA TYR A 11 -0.77 18.02 -14.29
C TYR A 11 -2.18 18.42 -13.89
N ILE A 12 -2.71 17.70 -12.90
CA ILE A 12 -3.82 18.15 -12.07
C ILE A 12 -3.35 18.08 -10.63
N GLU A 13 -3.47 19.17 -9.89
CA GLU A 13 -3.20 19.21 -8.46
C GLU A 13 -4.38 19.80 -7.69
N LEU A 14 -4.84 19.05 -6.70
CA LEU A 14 -5.89 19.43 -5.77
C LEU A 14 -5.25 19.97 -4.49
N LYS A 15 -5.70 21.15 -4.04
CA LYS A 15 -5.25 21.82 -2.81
C LYS A 15 -6.43 21.94 -1.85
N PRO A 16 -6.81 20.85 -1.13
CA PRO A 16 -8.01 20.83 -0.30
C PRO A 16 -8.03 21.90 0.80
N GLU A 17 -6.86 22.40 1.22
CA GLU A 17 -6.73 23.49 2.21
C GLU A 17 -7.32 24.82 1.70
N GLU A 18 -7.30 25.04 0.39
CA GLU A 18 -7.78 26.25 -0.26
C GLU A 18 -9.27 26.16 -0.63
N ALA A 19 -9.89 24.99 -0.51
CA ALA A 19 -11.30 24.80 -0.87
C ALA A 19 -12.22 25.47 0.16
N SER A 20 -13.15 26.33 -0.25
CA SER A 20 -14.16 26.95 0.64
C SER A 20 -15.44 26.12 0.70
N PHE A 21 -16.27 26.24 1.75
CA PHE A 21 -17.59 25.59 1.81
C PHE A 21 -18.54 26.06 0.67
N CYS A 22 -18.34 27.26 0.13
CA CYS A 22 -19.16 27.75 -0.98
C CYS A 22 -18.83 27.05 -2.30
N ASP A 23 -17.61 26.56 -2.48
CA ASP A 23 -17.21 25.82 -3.67
C ASP A 23 -18.00 24.50 -3.77
N PHE A 24 -18.48 23.96 -2.64
CA PHE A 24 -19.27 22.74 -2.55
C PHE A 24 -20.64 22.85 -3.22
N PHE A 25 -21.31 23.98 -3.05
CA PHE A 25 -22.61 24.23 -3.67
C PHE A 25 -22.47 24.65 -5.15
N ARG A 26 -21.35 25.30 -5.50
CA ARG A 26 -21.14 25.86 -6.84
C ARG A 26 -20.84 24.83 -7.92
N ILE A 27 -20.46 23.61 -7.56
CA ILE A 27 -20.31 22.50 -8.53
C ILE A 27 -21.62 22.15 -9.23
N PHE A 28 -22.75 22.34 -8.55
CA PHE A 28 -24.07 22.15 -9.14
C PHE A 28 -24.49 23.32 -10.06
N CYS A 29 -23.84 24.48 -9.93
CA CYS A 29 -24.27 25.72 -10.60
C CYS A 29 -23.24 26.29 -11.61
N SER A 30 -21.99 25.82 -11.63
CA SER A 30 -20.92 26.34 -12.49
C SER A 30 -20.01 25.24 -13.04
N CYS A 31 -19.63 25.38 -14.30
CA CYS A 31 -18.73 24.46 -15.02
C CYS A 31 -17.24 24.82 -14.89
N GLU A 32 -16.91 25.91 -14.21
CA GLU A 32 -15.54 26.47 -14.19
C GLU A 32 -14.79 26.04 -12.92
N LEU A 33 -14.37 24.76 -12.88
CA LEU A 33 -13.48 24.25 -11.81
C LEU A 33 -12.08 24.86 -11.90
N GLU A 34 -11.62 25.18 -13.10
CA GLU A 34 -10.26 25.67 -13.41
C GLU A 34 -9.99 27.11 -12.90
N LYS A 35 -11.03 27.83 -12.47
CA LYS A 35 -10.92 29.19 -11.91
C LYS A 35 -10.90 29.19 -10.37
N ARG A 36 -10.63 28.05 -9.73
CA ARG A 36 -10.72 27.88 -8.27
C ARG A 36 -9.33 27.66 -7.69
N ASP A 37 -9.07 28.31 -6.56
CA ASP A 37 -7.75 28.26 -5.90
C ASP A 37 -7.35 26.81 -5.53
N PHE A 38 -8.32 25.99 -5.10
CA PHE A 38 -8.09 24.58 -4.75
C PHE A 38 -7.79 23.65 -5.93
N PHE A 39 -7.89 24.11 -7.18
CA PHE A 39 -7.74 23.28 -8.38
C PHE A 39 -6.72 23.91 -9.33
N ASP A 40 -5.57 23.25 -9.47
CA ASP A 40 -4.44 23.75 -10.24
C ASP A 40 -4.13 22.81 -11.43
N ALA A 41 -4.38 23.28 -12.66
CA ALA A 41 -4.13 22.53 -13.89
C ALA A 41 -3.78 23.50 -15.05
N PRO A 42 -2.65 23.31 -15.76
CA PRO A 42 -2.25 24.19 -16.85
C PRO A 42 -2.96 23.80 -18.15
N GLY A 43 -3.96 24.56 -18.56
CA GLY A 43 -4.65 24.39 -19.84
C GLY A 43 -6.14 24.12 -19.66
N THR A 44 -6.91 25.17 -19.90
CA THR A 44 -8.36 25.25 -19.69
C THR A 44 -9.13 24.49 -20.78
N ASP A 45 -9.69 23.31 -20.46
CA ASP A 45 -10.86 22.68 -21.14
C ASP A 45 -11.09 21.19 -20.80
N ARG A 46 -10.37 20.58 -19.85
CA ARG A 46 -10.20 19.11 -19.85
C ARG A 46 -11.21 18.33 -19.02
N ILE A 47 -11.84 18.93 -18.00
CA ILE A 47 -12.83 18.25 -17.14
C ILE A 47 -14.26 18.61 -17.58
N LYS A 48 -14.66 18.11 -18.75
CA LYS A 48 -16.04 18.23 -19.24
C LYS A 48 -16.91 17.10 -18.68
N GLY A 49 -18.05 17.47 -18.09
CA GLY A 49 -19.08 16.52 -17.61
C GLY A 49 -19.32 16.55 -16.10
N PHE A 50 -20.60 16.56 -15.71
CA PHE A 50 -21.03 16.67 -14.31
C PHE A 50 -20.44 15.58 -13.41
N ARG A 51 -20.44 14.31 -13.88
CA ARG A 51 -19.91 13.17 -13.11
C ARG A 51 -18.44 13.35 -12.71
N ARG A 52 -17.61 13.89 -13.61
CA ARG A 52 -16.18 14.10 -13.36
C ARG A 52 -15.95 15.18 -12.32
N ARG A 53 -16.69 16.28 -12.44
CA ARG A 53 -16.68 17.38 -11.46
C ARG A 53 -17.11 16.89 -10.08
N TRP A 54 -18.14 16.05 -10.03
CA TRP A 54 -18.63 15.44 -8.80
C TRP A 54 -17.60 14.52 -8.14
N ILE A 55 -16.85 13.71 -8.91
CA ILE A 55 -15.82 12.82 -8.36
C ILE A 55 -14.65 13.62 -7.76
N ILE A 56 -14.12 14.60 -8.50
CA ILE A 56 -13.05 15.49 -8.00
C ILE A 56 -13.49 16.16 -6.71
N PHE A 57 -14.72 16.65 -6.72
CA PHE A 57 -15.29 17.27 -5.56
C PHE A 57 -15.46 16.33 -4.36
N ALA A 58 -15.99 15.13 -4.57
CA ALA A 58 -16.14 14.15 -3.51
C ALA A 58 -14.78 13.82 -2.89
N SER A 59 -13.73 13.70 -3.71
CA SER A 59 -12.35 13.57 -3.23
C SER A 59 -11.94 14.77 -2.36
N VAL A 60 -12.06 16.00 -2.87
CA VAL A 60 -11.72 17.23 -2.10
C VAL A 60 -12.55 17.35 -0.82
N ALA A 61 -13.81 16.92 -0.83
CA ALA A 61 -14.68 16.89 0.34
C ALA A 61 -14.16 15.95 1.43
N VAL A 62 -13.81 14.73 1.03
CA VAL A 62 -13.22 13.73 1.94
C VAL A 62 -11.88 14.22 2.46
N GLN A 63 -11.02 14.76 1.60
CA GLN A 63 -9.73 15.33 2.01
C GLN A 63 -9.91 16.45 3.04
N LYS A 64 -10.82 17.41 2.78
CA LYS A 64 -11.11 18.50 3.71
C LYS A 64 -11.69 18.01 5.04
N PHE A 65 -12.59 17.02 5.00
CA PHE A 65 -13.09 16.37 6.20
C PHE A 65 -11.94 15.74 7.01
N LEU A 66 -11.08 14.94 6.38
CA LEU A 66 -9.92 14.32 7.03
C LEU A 66 -8.96 15.36 7.63
N LEU A 67 -8.71 16.47 6.93
CA LEU A 67 -7.91 17.58 7.45
C LEU A 67 -8.49 18.17 8.74
N CYS A 68 -9.82 18.36 8.80
CA CYS A 68 -10.49 18.85 10.02
C CYS A 68 -10.33 17.90 11.21
N PHE A 69 -10.24 16.59 10.96
CA PHE A 69 -10.11 15.56 11.99
C PHE A 69 -8.68 15.03 12.16
N ARG A 70 -7.68 15.62 11.49
CA ARG A 70 -6.27 15.17 11.51
C ARG A 70 -5.71 14.97 12.92
N LYS A 71 -5.80 16.00 13.78
CA LYS A 71 -5.31 15.92 15.17
C LYS A 71 -6.16 14.97 16.04
N PRO A 72 -7.52 15.06 16.02
CA PRO A 72 -8.37 14.11 16.73
C PRO A 72 -8.11 12.64 16.37
N MET A 73 -8.03 12.31 15.09
CA MET A 73 -7.80 10.95 14.61
C MET A 73 -6.46 10.41 15.11
N ASN A 74 -5.37 11.15 14.90
CA ASN A 74 -4.05 10.71 15.35
C ASN A 74 -3.99 10.53 16.88
N SER A 75 -4.60 11.45 17.65
CA SER A 75 -4.68 11.33 19.11
C SER A 75 -5.50 10.10 19.54
N PHE A 76 -6.62 9.84 18.87
CA PHE A 76 -7.46 8.68 19.16
C PHE A 76 -6.74 7.37 18.83
N GLY A 77 -6.11 7.27 17.65
CA GLY A 77 -5.29 6.13 17.25
C GLY A 77 -4.17 5.84 18.23
N SER A 78 -3.39 6.85 18.61
CA SER A 78 -2.32 6.72 19.61
C SER A 78 -2.82 6.18 20.96
N LYS A 79 -4.00 6.64 21.41
CA LYS A 79 -4.62 6.16 22.66
C LYS A 79 -5.10 4.71 22.54
N ILE A 80 -5.74 4.34 21.44
CA ILE A 80 -6.16 2.97 21.17
C ILE A 80 -4.95 2.04 21.13
N GLU A 81 -3.88 2.43 20.44
CA GLU A 81 -2.66 1.63 20.35
C GLU A 81 -2.04 1.40 21.72
N LEU A 82 -1.85 2.46 22.50
CA LEU A 82 -1.36 2.35 23.87
C LEU A 82 -2.26 1.43 24.69
N TRP A 83 -3.57 1.70 24.72
CA TRP A 83 -4.55 0.92 25.47
C TRP A 83 -4.50 -0.57 25.10
N SER A 84 -4.46 -0.89 23.81
CA SER A 84 -4.42 -2.27 23.31
C SER A 84 -3.13 -3.03 23.67
N ASN A 85 -2.04 -2.30 23.98
CA ASN A 85 -0.76 -2.89 24.36
C ASN A 85 -0.57 -3.04 25.88
N TYR A 86 -1.41 -2.43 26.72
CA TYR A 86 -1.33 -2.58 28.19
C TYR A 86 -1.38 -4.03 28.65
N PRO A 87 -2.32 -4.88 28.16
CA PRO A 87 -2.36 -6.28 28.56
C PRO A 87 -1.07 -7.01 28.22
N SER A 88 -0.53 -6.85 27.01
CA SER A 88 0.71 -7.53 26.59
C SER A 88 1.94 -7.06 27.36
N CYS A 89 2.03 -5.78 27.73
CA CYS A 89 3.13 -5.27 28.55
C CYS A 89 3.08 -5.81 29.99
N ASN A 90 1.88 -6.01 30.53
CA ASN A 90 1.69 -6.39 31.93
C ASN A 90 1.48 -7.90 32.16
N GLY A 91 1.81 -8.77 31.19
CA GLY A 91 1.73 -10.23 31.36
C GLY A 91 0.32 -10.83 31.11
N GLY A 92 -0.54 -10.11 30.40
CA GLY A 92 -1.91 -10.50 30.06
C GLY A 92 -2.97 -9.75 30.85
N LEU A 93 -4.25 -9.96 30.51
CA LEU A 93 -5.38 -9.27 31.13
C LEU A 93 -5.49 -9.52 32.64
N LEU A 94 -5.29 -10.77 33.07
CA LEU A 94 -5.35 -11.15 34.48
C LEU A 94 -4.23 -10.48 35.29
N GLN A 95 -3.00 -10.54 34.79
CA GLN A 95 -1.86 -9.93 35.47
C GLN A 95 -1.95 -8.40 35.46
N LEU A 96 -2.48 -7.79 34.39
CA LEU A 96 -2.79 -6.36 34.35
C LEU A 96 -3.77 -5.97 35.46
N PHE A 97 -4.84 -6.73 35.68
CA PHE A 97 -5.80 -6.47 36.76
C PHE A 97 -5.11 -6.46 38.14
N PHE A 98 -4.27 -7.45 38.43
CA PHE A 98 -3.49 -7.47 39.68
C PHE A 98 -2.48 -6.32 39.77
N ASN A 99 -1.80 -5.99 38.67
CA ASN A 99 -0.84 -4.88 38.62
C ASN A 99 -1.51 -3.52 38.84
N ILE A 100 -2.76 -3.35 38.39
CA ILE A 100 -3.56 -2.14 38.65
C ILE A 100 -3.85 -2.04 40.15
N ILE A 101 -4.33 -3.12 40.77
CA ILE A 101 -4.62 -3.16 42.21
C ILE A 101 -3.35 -2.90 43.04
N GLN A 102 -2.21 -3.44 42.62
CA GLN A 102 -0.93 -3.29 43.32
C GLN A 102 -0.18 -1.98 43.01
N GLY A 103 -0.68 -1.14 42.09
CA GLY A 103 0.01 0.07 41.64
C GLY A 103 1.31 -0.18 40.85
N LYS A 104 1.51 -1.40 40.33
CA LYS A 104 2.73 -1.84 39.60
C LYS A 104 2.54 -1.91 38.08
N THR A 105 1.68 -1.05 37.53
CA THR A 105 1.35 -1.10 36.10
C THR A 105 2.50 -0.56 35.25
N GLU A 106 2.99 -1.37 34.31
CA GLU A 106 3.98 -0.95 33.32
C GLU A 106 3.26 -0.25 32.14
N LYS A 107 3.71 0.95 31.79
CA LYS A 107 3.18 1.69 30.65
C LYS A 107 3.78 1.15 29.34
N PRO A 108 2.98 0.92 28.29
CA PRO A 108 3.51 0.54 26.99
C PRO A 108 4.47 1.58 26.41
N ASP A 109 5.63 1.11 25.94
CA ASP A 109 6.60 1.90 25.20
C ASP A 109 6.50 1.57 23.71
N MET A 110 6.16 2.57 22.88
CA MET A 110 6.02 2.44 21.43
C MET A 110 7.29 1.96 20.72
N LYS A 111 8.47 2.17 21.32
CA LYS A 111 9.76 1.72 20.78
C LYS A 111 10.16 0.32 21.25
N SER A 112 9.34 -0.31 22.10
CA SER A 112 9.65 -1.61 22.67
C SER A 112 9.39 -2.74 21.69
N LYS A 113 10.23 -3.78 21.77
CA LYS A 113 10.03 -5.07 21.09
C LYS A 113 8.76 -5.83 21.49
N LYS A 114 8.05 -5.37 22.53
CA LYS A 114 6.77 -5.95 22.98
C LYS A 114 5.56 -5.16 22.44
N PHE A 115 5.77 -3.97 21.91
CA PHE A 115 4.71 -3.14 21.36
C PHE A 115 4.34 -3.61 19.96
N THR A 116 3.04 -3.60 19.68
CA THR A 116 2.47 -4.02 18.39
C THR A 116 1.52 -2.95 17.90
N SER A 117 1.59 -2.62 16.60
CA SER A 117 0.66 -1.71 15.94
C SER A 117 -0.76 -2.28 15.90
N ILE A 118 -1.74 -1.46 15.53
CA ILE A 118 -3.11 -1.95 15.28
C ILE A 118 -3.13 -3.03 14.20
N ILE A 119 -2.28 -2.93 13.18
CA ILE A 119 -2.18 -3.95 12.12
C ILE A 119 -1.65 -5.27 12.71
N GLY A 120 -0.67 -5.21 13.61
CA GLY A 120 -0.18 -6.38 14.35
C GLY A 120 -1.20 -6.98 15.32
N LYS A 121 -2.18 -6.19 15.79
CA LYS A 121 -3.34 -6.71 16.55
C LYS A 121 -4.40 -7.34 15.64
N ILE A 122 -4.65 -6.76 14.46
CA ILE A 122 -5.59 -7.29 13.45
C ILE A 122 -5.05 -8.57 12.79
N ASP A 123 -3.74 -8.78 12.79
CA ASP A 123 -3.16 -10.07 12.45
C ASP A 123 -1.96 -10.34 13.37
N TRP A 124 -2.15 -11.21 14.35
CA TRP A 124 -1.13 -11.56 15.35
C TRP A 124 -0.05 -12.53 14.84
N ARG A 125 -0.19 -13.09 13.63
CA ARG A 125 0.71 -14.16 13.14
C ARG A 125 2.06 -13.60 12.73
N LEU A 126 3.14 -14.12 13.31
CA LEU A 126 4.50 -13.64 13.01
C LEU A 126 5.31 -14.64 12.19
N ASN A 127 5.01 -15.93 12.28
CA ASN A 127 5.82 -16.96 11.65
C ASN A 127 5.44 -17.15 10.18
N LEU A 128 6.45 -17.35 9.33
CA LEU A 128 6.26 -17.86 7.97
C LEU A 128 5.58 -19.24 8.02
N ASP A 129 4.82 -19.58 6.98
CA ASP A 129 4.17 -20.88 6.89
C ASP A 129 5.21 -21.98 6.68
N LYS A 130 5.28 -22.94 7.61
CA LYS A 130 6.28 -24.02 7.58
C LYS A 130 6.12 -24.96 6.38
N ASN A 131 4.92 -24.97 5.77
CA ASN A 131 4.60 -25.82 4.62
C ASN A 131 4.99 -25.18 3.29
N ILE A 132 5.26 -23.87 3.26
CA ILE A 132 5.74 -23.16 2.07
C ILE A 132 7.26 -23.14 2.12
N LYS A 133 7.89 -24.01 1.32
CA LYS A 133 9.35 -24.09 1.20
C LYS A 133 9.87 -23.08 0.20
N MET A 134 11.16 -22.76 0.25
CA MET A 134 11.79 -21.75 -0.61
C MET A 134 11.65 -22.06 -2.11
N GLU A 135 11.63 -23.34 -2.47
CA GLU A 135 11.49 -23.82 -3.84
C GLU A 135 10.05 -23.74 -4.35
N ASP A 136 9.09 -23.46 -3.46
CA ASP A 136 7.69 -23.29 -3.82
C ASP A 136 7.48 -21.91 -4.45
N ASN A 137 6.78 -21.85 -5.59
CA ASN A 137 6.40 -20.60 -6.24
C ASN A 137 5.60 -19.66 -5.32
N ARG A 138 5.00 -20.19 -4.25
CA ARG A 138 4.28 -19.43 -3.22
C ARG A 138 5.19 -18.77 -2.18
N TYR A 139 6.48 -19.14 -2.09
CA TYR A 139 7.39 -18.62 -1.08
C TYR A 139 7.53 -17.12 -1.17
N VAL A 140 7.88 -16.59 -2.34
CA VAL A 140 8.12 -15.17 -2.53
C VAL A 140 6.86 -14.35 -2.22
N PRO A 141 5.67 -14.66 -2.78
CA PRO A 141 4.42 -14.00 -2.36
C PRO A 141 4.13 -14.08 -0.86
N SER A 142 4.34 -15.25 -0.23
CA SER A 142 4.12 -15.43 1.21
C SER A 142 5.09 -14.63 2.07
N LEU A 143 6.36 -14.52 1.66
CA LEU A 143 7.35 -13.68 2.34
C LEU A 143 7.01 -12.21 2.14
N SER A 144 6.63 -11.82 0.91
CA SER A 144 6.26 -10.45 0.55
C SER A 144 5.09 -9.90 1.36
N VAL A 145 4.03 -10.69 1.60
CA VAL A 145 2.89 -10.23 2.42
C VAL A 145 3.27 -10.10 3.90
N MET A 146 4.09 -11.02 4.40
CA MET A 146 4.56 -10.97 5.80
C MET A 146 5.49 -9.78 6.01
N ALA A 147 6.34 -9.45 5.04
CA ALA A 147 7.17 -8.26 5.04
C ALA A 147 6.35 -6.97 4.95
N ALA A 148 5.36 -6.92 4.04
CA ALA A 148 4.44 -5.78 3.92
C ALA A 148 3.68 -5.54 5.23
N LYS A 149 3.22 -6.61 5.89
CA LYS A 149 2.61 -6.51 7.22
C LYS A 149 3.59 -6.01 8.29
N LEU A 150 4.82 -6.52 8.30
CA LEU A 150 5.82 -6.15 9.30
C LEU A 150 6.28 -4.69 9.17
N SER A 151 6.15 -4.09 7.97
CA SER A 151 6.49 -2.68 7.74
C SER A 151 5.66 -1.68 8.56
N TYR A 152 4.52 -2.11 9.13
CA TYR A 152 3.70 -1.31 10.05
C TYR A 152 4.22 -1.31 11.50
N GLU A 153 5.14 -2.20 11.84
CA GLU A 153 5.63 -2.38 13.20
C GLU A 153 6.87 -1.52 13.47
N ASN A 154 7.15 -1.26 14.75
CA ASN A 154 8.33 -0.52 15.16
C ASN A 154 9.63 -1.31 14.92
N GLU A 155 10.75 -0.59 14.82
CA GLU A 155 12.06 -1.17 14.46
C GLU A 155 12.49 -2.32 15.40
N ALA A 156 12.32 -2.16 16.71
CA ALA A 156 12.75 -3.16 17.69
C ALA A 156 11.93 -4.45 17.57
N PHE A 157 10.63 -4.34 17.34
CA PHE A 157 9.74 -5.47 17.09
C PHE A 157 10.10 -6.15 15.77
N SER A 158 10.23 -5.39 14.70
CA SER A 158 10.52 -5.91 13.36
C SER A 158 11.87 -6.61 13.29
N LYS A 159 12.91 -6.01 13.89
CA LYS A 159 14.23 -6.63 14.01
C LYS A 159 14.15 -7.96 14.73
N LYS A 160 13.43 -8.02 15.86
CA LYS A 160 13.23 -9.26 16.62
C LYS A 160 12.57 -10.35 15.75
N VAL A 161 11.49 -10.03 15.05
CA VAL A 161 10.78 -11.01 14.21
C VAL A 161 11.68 -11.54 13.09
N ILE A 162 12.38 -10.65 12.38
CA ILE A 162 13.25 -11.04 11.25
C ILE A 162 14.41 -11.91 11.72
N THR A 163 15.09 -11.54 12.81
CA THR A 163 16.28 -12.26 13.28
C THR A 163 15.93 -13.50 14.10
N GLU A 164 14.96 -13.43 15.00
CA GLU A 164 14.63 -14.52 15.93
C GLU A 164 13.64 -15.51 15.32
N ASN A 165 12.61 -15.05 14.60
CA ASN A 165 11.56 -15.92 14.04
C ASN A 165 11.89 -16.38 12.63
N TRP A 166 12.34 -15.48 11.74
CA TRP A 166 12.59 -15.81 10.34
C TRP A 166 14.03 -16.23 10.06
N LYS A 167 14.95 -15.99 11.03
CA LYS A 167 16.38 -16.29 10.91
C LYS A 167 17.08 -15.56 9.75
N MET A 168 16.57 -14.38 9.40
CA MET A 168 17.06 -13.52 8.32
C MET A 168 17.88 -12.34 8.88
N ASP A 169 18.62 -11.66 8.03
CA ASP A 169 19.43 -10.50 8.40
C ASP A 169 18.62 -9.20 8.27
N PHE A 170 18.27 -8.61 9.40
CA PHE A 170 17.66 -7.29 9.45
C PHE A 170 18.66 -6.22 9.02
N ILE A 171 18.29 -5.39 8.04
CA ILE A 171 19.11 -4.26 7.60
C ILE A 171 18.69 -3.01 8.38
N LYS A 172 17.49 -2.48 8.11
CA LYS A 172 16.99 -1.25 8.73
C LYS A 172 15.49 -1.04 8.52
N LEU A 173 14.85 -0.35 9.46
CA LEU A 173 13.53 0.27 9.28
C LEU A 173 13.75 1.76 9.06
N TYR A 174 13.45 2.24 7.86
CA TYR A 174 13.64 3.63 7.48
C TYR A 174 12.39 4.46 7.73
N ASN A 175 12.61 5.73 8.07
CA ASN A 175 11.60 6.77 8.12
C ASN A 175 12.09 7.93 7.25
N PHE A 176 11.38 8.21 6.15
CA PHE A 176 11.82 9.10 5.08
C PHE A 176 11.04 10.41 5.09
N TRP A 177 11.73 11.47 4.70
CA TRP A 177 11.21 12.82 4.60
C TRP A 177 10.36 12.99 3.33
N ASN A 178 9.19 13.57 3.48
CA ASN A 178 8.34 14.03 2.38
C ASN A 178 8.47 15.56 2.26
N ALA A 179 9.07 16.04 1.17
CA ALA A 179 9.32 17.47 0.97
C ALA A 179 8.04 18.31 0.90
N TYR A 180 6.92 17.73 0.46
CA TYR A 180 5.64 18.44 0.29
C TYR A 180 4.86 18.55 1.59
N GLN A 181 4.91 17.51 2.43
CA GLN A 181 4.29 17.53 3.76
C GLN A 181 5.18 18.14 4.84
N GLU A 182 6.48 18.31 4.55
CA GLU A 182 7.48 18.80 5.50
C GLU A 182 7.51 17.97 6.80
N ASN A 183 7.39 16.65 6.64
CA ASN A 183 7.37 15.69 7.73
C ASN A 183 7.92 14.32 7.27
N TYR A 184 8.27 13.48 8.23
CA TYR A 184 8.58 12.07 7.98
C TYR A 184 7.30 11.26 7.93
N SER A 185 6.89 10.85 6.72
CA SER A 185 5.62 10.12 6.52
C SER A 185 5.77 8.80 5.78
N THR A 186 6.91 8.55 5.11
CA THR A 186 7.11 7.31 4.35
C THR A 186 8.04 6.37 5.08
N GLN A 187 7.63 5.12 5.26
CA GLN A 187 8.43 4.10 5.92
C GLN A 187 8.64 2.89 5.03
N ALA A 188 9.83 2.29 5.13
CA ALA A 188 10.14 1.02 4.48
C ALA A 188 11.06 0.19 5.36
N ILE A 189 10.82 -1.12 5.37
CA ILE A 189 11.70 -2.08 6.03
C ILE A 189 12.55 -2.80 4.98
N MET A 190 13.83 -2.95 5.28
CA MET A 190 14.79 -3.72 4.49
C MET A 190 15.38 -4.84 5.33
N PHE A 191 15.42 -6.04 4.75
CA PHE A 191 16.13 -7.19 5.31
C PHE A 191 16.58 -8.12 4.18
N GLN A 192 17.41 -9.08 4.53
CA GLN A 192 18.02 -9.99 3.59
C GLN A 192 17.84 -11.43 4.06
N ASP A 193 17.40 -12.29 3.15
CA ASP A 193 17.35 -13.73 3.38
C ASP A 193 18.77 -14.33 3.37
N LYS A 194 19.05 -15.24 4.29
CA LYS A 194 20.33 -15.96 4.39
C LYS A 194 20.31 -17.16 3.46
N ILE A 195 20.37 -16.88 2.17
CA ILE A 195 20.47 -17.94 1.17
C ILE A 195 21.96 -18.17 0.91
N GLU A 196 22.45 -19.38 1.19
CA GLU A 196 23.76 -19.84 0.74
C GLU A 196 23.77 -19.73 -0.81
N ASP A 197 24.60 -18.83 -1.34
CA ASP A 197 24.81 -18.45 -2.75
C ASP A 197 23.99 -17.29 -3.38
N SER A 198 22.68 -17.15 -3.17
CA SER A 198 21.87 -16.07 -3.81
C SER A 198 21.05 -15.27 -2.81
N ASN A 199 21.69 -14.32 -2.13
CA ASN A 199 21.03 -13.41 -1.19
C ASN A 199 19.79 -12.74 -1.82
N LEU A 200 18.62 -12.87 -1.18
CA LEU A 200 17.41 -12.15 -1.58
C LEU A 200 17.18 -10.97 -0.63
N VAL A 201 17.28 -9.75 -1.13
CA VAL A 201 16.96 -8.54 -0.37
C VAL A 201 15.47 -8.22 -0.52
N VAL A 202 14.79 -7.99 0.59
CA VAL A 202 13.37 -7.62 0.61
C VAL A 202 13.25 -6.16 1.00
N VAL A 203 12.59 -5.37 0.16
CA VAL A 203 12.18 -3.99 0.48
C VAL A 203 10.66 -3.95 0.57
N ALA A 204 10.15 -3.68 1.77
CA ALA A 204 8.71 -3.59 2.01
C ALA A 204 8.31 -2.19 2.47
N PHE A 205 7.48 -1.51 1.69
CA PHE A 205 6.94 -0.19 2.02
C PHE A 205 5.70 -0.32 2.91
N ARG A 206 5.62 0.56 3.90
CA ARG A 206 4.45 0.70 4.77
C ARG A 206 3.29 1.34 4.01
N GLY A 207 2.09 0.82 4.23
CA GLY A 207 0.87 1.49 3.80
C GLY A 207 0.30 2.43 4.87
N THR A 208 -0.98 2.74 4.68
CA THR A 208 -1.75 3.70 5.49
C THR A 208 -1.95 3.24 6.92
N ILE A 209 -1.58 4.07 7.90
CA ILE A 209 -1.98 3.87 9.30
C ILE A 209 -3.47 4.21 9.44
N PRO A 210 -4.32 3.35 10.03
CA PRO A 210 -5.77 3.56 10.05
C PRO A 210 -6.24 4.90 10.64
N TYR A 211 -5.46 5.51 11.53
CA TYR A 211 -5.77 6.76 12.22
C TYR A 211 -4.90 7.94 11.77
N ASP A 212 -4.15 7.79 10.68
CA ASP A 212 -3.35 8.86 10.08
C ASP A 212 -4.12 9.48 8.92
N ALA A 213 -4.66 10.69 9.14
CA ALA A 213 -5.43 11.39 8.13
C ALA A 213 -4.60 11.75 6.89
N ASP A 214 -3.29 11.97 7.02
CA ASP A 214 -2.43 12.36 5.89
C ASP A 214 -2.22 11.18 4.93
N ASP A 215 -2.10 9.97 5.47
CA ASP A 215 -2.04 8.73 4.68
C ASP A 215 -3.37 8.53 3.92
N TRP A 216 -4.53 8.70 4.59
CA TRP A 216 -5.84 8.61 3.94
C TRP A 216 -6.08 9.69 2.89
N ILE A 217 -5.63 10.93 3.14
CA ILE A 217 -5.70 12.03 2.15
C ILE A 217 -4.92 11.64 0.90
N THR A 218 -3.74 11.05 1.07
CA THR A 218 -2.91 10.57 -0.04
C THR A 218 -3.64 9.50 -0.88
N ASP A 219 -4.38 8.59 -0.25
CA ASP A 219 -5.10 7.51 -0.93
C ASP A 219 -6.33 7.98 -1.72
N VAL A 220 -6.97 9.07 -1.30
CA VAL A 220 -8.16 9.62 -1.97
C VAL A 220 -7.84 10.79 -2.90
N ASP A 221 -6.59 11.25 -2.92
CA ASP A 221 -6.12 12.30 -3.82
C ASP A 221 -6.28 11.84 -5.27
N LEU A 222 -6.76 12.74 -6.14
CA LEU A 222 -6.93 12.46 -7.56
C LEU A 222 -5.93 13.26 -8.41
N SER A 223 -4.97 13.91 -7.75
CA SER A 223 -3.91 14.67 -8.39
C SER A 223 -2.94 13.75 -9.13
N TRP A 224 -2.41 14.22 -10.25
CA TRP A 224 -1.41 13.52 -11.06
C TRP A 224 -0.43 14.47 -11.73
N TYR A 225 0.78 13.97 -12.01
CA TYR A 225 1.76 14.62 -12.89
C TYR A 225 2.00 13.72 -14.12
N GLU A 226 2.01 14.29 -15.33
CA GLU A 226 2.40 13.62 -16.57
C GLU A 226 3.91 13.72 -16.76
N LEU A 227 4.60 12.59 -16.62
CA LEU A 227 6.03 12.47 -16.87
C LEU A 227 6.26 12.12 -18.35
N GLU A 228 7.19 12.83 -18.99
CA GLU A 228 7.51 12.62 -20.41
C GLU A 228 7.99 11.18 -20.67
N GLY A 229 7.45 10.56 -21.72
CA GLY A 229 7.75 9.17 -22.09
C GLY A 229 7.18 8.10 -21.14
N VAL A 230 6.69 8.47 -19.96
CA VAL A 230 6.17 7.53 -18.96
C VAL A 230 4.65 7.55 -18.90
N GLY A 231 4.02 8.73 -18.86
CA GLY A 231 2.57 8.89 -18.70
C GLY A 231 2.19 9.54 -17.37
N LYS A 232 0.89 9.49 -17.04
CA LYS A 232 0.34 10.13 -15.83
C LYS A 232 0.51 9.24 -14.63
N LEU A 233 1.00 9.82 -13.54
CA LEU A 233 1.23 9.15 -12.27
C LEU A 233 0.57 9.91 -11.13
N HIS A 234 0.14 9.19 -10.11
CA HIS A 234 -0.51 9.75 -8.93
C HIS A 234 0.44 10.66 -8.14
N ALA A 235 0.06 11.91 -7.94
CA ALA A 235 0.93 12.93 -7.33
C ALA A 235 1.25 12.61 -5.87
N GLY A 236 0.26 12.24 -5.06
CA GLY A 236 0.46 11.84 -3.66
C GLY A 236 1.54 10.76 -3.48
N PHE A 237 1.47 9.67 -4.26
CA PHE A 237 2.46 8.58 -4.21
C PHE A 237 3.86 9.03 -4.65
N MET A 238 3.97 9.89 -5.68
CA MET A 238 5.25 10.47 -6.07
C MET A 238 5.87 11.35 -4.98
N LYS A 239 5.06 12.21 -4.35
CA LYS A 239 5.49 13.06 -3.23
C LYS A 239 5.98 12.21 -2.05
N ALA A 240 5.26 11.15 -1.70
CA ALA A 240 5.63 10.21 -0.64
C ALA A 240 6.94 9.47 -0.93
N LEU A 241 7.13 8.99 -2.17
CA LEU A 241 8.34 8.25 -2.54
C LEU A 241 9.61 9.13 -2.59
N GLY A 242 9.46 10.45 -2.77
CA GLY A 242 10.57 11.40 -2.69
C GLY A 242 10.72 12.33 -3.90
N LEU A 243 9.62 12.64 -4.60
CA LEU A 243 9.60 13.69 -5.63
C LEU A 243 10.14 15.01 -5.05
N GLN A 244 10.97 15.71 -5.83
CA GLN A 244 11.55 16.99 -5.45
C GLN A 244 10.70 18.14 -6.00
N LYS A 245 10.42 19.15 -5.16
CA LYS A 245 9.52 20.27 -5.47
C LYS A 245 9.83 20.95 -6.83
N ASN A 246 11.09 21.25 -7.12
CA ASN A 246 11.42 22.05 -8.30
C ASN A 246 12.06 21.25 -9.44
N THR A 247 12.72 20.15 -9.12
CA THR A 247 13.51 19.36 -10.07
C THR A 247 12.84 18.04 -10.46
N GLY A 248 11.69 17.72 -9.84
CA GLY A 248 10.98 16.48 -10.09
C GLY A 248 11.77 15.25 -9.64
N TRP A 249 12.22 14.44 -10.59
CA TRP A 249 13.01 13.23 -10.38
C TRP A 249 14.43 13.41 -10.94
N PRO A 250 15.28 14.25 -10.33
CA PRO A 250 16.68 14.32 -10.73
C PRO A 250 17.35 12.95 -10.52
N LYS A 251 18.32 12.60 -11.37
CA LYS A 251 18.97 11.27 -11.27
C LYS A 251 19.71 11.11 -9.94
N GLU A 252 20.30 12.18 -9.42
CA GLU A 252 20.93 12.23 -8.10
C GLU A 252 20.45 13.49 -7.36
N ILE A 253 20.50 13.46 -6.04
CA ILE A 253 20.20 14.62 -5.19
C ILE A 253 21.44 14.99 -4.40
N ASP A 254 21.66 16.29 -4.21
CA ASP A 254 22.73 16.77 -3.34
C ASP A 254 22.46 16.31 -1.90
N GLU A 255 23.52 15.94 -1.18
CA GLU A 255 23.42 15.62 0.24
C GLU A 255 22.99 16.89 1.00
N SER A 256 21.72 16.92 1.41
CA SER A 256 21.16 18.03 2.17
C SER A 256 21.96 18.23 3.46
N PRO A 257 22.29 19.49 3.84
CA PRO A 257 22.98 19.78 5.10
C PRO A 257 22.24 19.21 6.33
N ASP A 258 20.91 19.09 6.24
CA ASP A 258 20.04 18.54 7.29
C ASP A 258 19.90 17.00 7.31
N GLN A 259 20.65 16.26 6.48
CA GLN A 259 20.58 14.78 6.37
C GLN A 259 19.16 14.20 6.10
N LYS A 260 18.28 14.96 5.43
CA LYS A 260 16.94 14.48 5.08
C LYS A 260 17.03 13.34 4.06
N LEU A 261 16.55 12.16 4.45
CA LEU A 261 16.56 10.97 3.60
C LEU A 261 15.24 10.86 2.82
N PHE A 262 15.34 10.71 1.50
CA PHE A 262 14.20 10.49 0.62
C PHE A 262 14.13 9.02 0.19
N ALA A 263 12.93 8.44 0.19
CA ALA A 263 12.75 6.99 0.10
C ALA A 263 13.38 6.38 -1.16
N TYR A 264 13.10 6.94 -2.34
CA TYR A 264 13.68 6.46 -3.59
C TYR A 264 15.22 6.47 -3.58
N TYR A 265 15.81 7.62 -3.28
CA TYR A 265 17.25 7.82 -3.39
C TYR A 265 18.04 6.98 -2.39
N GLU A 266 17.59 6.95 -1.14
CA GLU A 266 18.28 6.22 -0.07
C GLU A 266 18.16 4.71 -0.26
N ILE A 267 16.96 4.19 -0.59
CA ILE A 267 16.79 2.75 -0.86
C ILE A 267 17.59 2.34 -2.10
N ARG A 268 17.59 3.14 -3.17
CA ARG A 268 18.40 2.87 -4.37
C ARG A 268 19.90 2.81 -4.03
N LYS A 269 20.41 3.76 -3.24
CA LYS A 269 21.80 3.80 -2.76
C LYS A 269 22.13 2.54 -1.95
N GLU A 270 21.24 2.16 -1.03
CA GLU A 270 21.44 1.01 -0.16
C GLU A 270 21.37 -0.33 -0.93
N LEU A 271 20.45 -0.47 -1.88
CA LEU A 271 20.39 -1.62 -2.79
C LEU A 271 21.69 -1.76 -3.59
N LYS A 272 22.21 -0.68 -4.17
CA LYS A 272 23.51 -0.70 -4.87
C LYS A 272 24.63 -1.18 -3.95
N ARG A 273 24.67 -0.70 -2.70
CA ARG A 273 25.68 -1.07 -1.70
C ARG A 273 25.62 -2.54 -1.27
N ILE A 274 24.41 -3.10 -1.14
CA ILE A 274 24.23 -4.49 -0.70
C ILE A 274 24.44 -5.46 -1.86
N LEU A 275 23.83 -5.18 -3.01
CA LEU A 275 23.83 -6.07 -4.16
C LEU A 275 25.21 -6.11 -4.87
N SER A 276 26.07 -5.10 -4.68
CA SER A 276 27.44 -5.14 -5.19
C SER A 276 28.34 -6.15 -4.46
N LYS A 277 27.94 -6.61 -3.26
CA LYS A 277 28.71 -7.59 -2.48
C LYS A 277 28.50 -9.03 -2.93
N ASN A 278 27.43 -9.31 -3.67
CA ASN A 278 27.15 -10.63 -4.22
C ASN A 278 26.46 -10.46 -5.58
N GLU A 279 27.14 -10.84 -6.65
CA GLU A 279 26.63 -10.73 -8.02
C GLU A 279 25.36 -11.53 -8.26
N LYS A 280 25.14 -12.65 -7.54
CA LYS A 280 23.92 -13.46 -7.62
C LYS A 280 22.78 -12.89 -6.78
N ALA A 281 23.03 -11.88 -5.95
CA ALA A 281 22.00 -11.30 -5.11
C ALA A 281 20.95 -10.58 -5.98
N LYS A 282 19.69 -10.80 -5.59
CA LYS A 282 18.52 -10.17 -6.18
C LYS A 282 17.74 -9.44 -5.10
N PHE A 283 16.76 -8.65 -5.52
CA PHE A 283 15.82 -8.05 -4.59
C PHE A 283 14.39 -8.12 -5.09
N ILE A 284 13.46 -8.04 -4.13
CA ILE A 284 12.03 -7.88 -4.39
C ILE A 284 11.52 -6.60 -3.74
N LEU A 285 10.49 -6.04 -4.36
CA LEU A 285 9.73 -4.91 -3.84
C LEU A 285 8.34 -5.41 -3.44
N THR A 286 7.87 -4.97 -2.27
CA THR A 286 6.55 -5.35 -1.77
C THR A 286 5.91 -4.24 -0.96
N GLY A 287 4.60 -4.34 -0.78
CA GLY A 287 3.85 -3.47 0.10
C GLY A 287 2.36 -3.78 0.07
N HIS A 288 1.68 -3.33 1.12
CA HIS A 288 0.23 -3.42 1.26
C HIS A 288 -0.37 -2.02 1.13
N SER A 289 -1.54 -1.91 0.50
CA SER A 289 -2.24 -0.62 0.35
C SER A 289 -1.37 0.43 -0.37
N LEU A 290 -1.27 1.66 0.17
CA LEU A 290 -0.31 2.70 -0.20
C LEU A 290 1.12 2.15 -0.37
N GLY A 291 1.58 1.24 0.49
CA GLY A 291 2.91 0.64 0.39
C GLY A 291 3.08 -0.16 -0.90
N GLY A 292 2.01 -0.81 -1.37
CA GLY A 292 2.00 -1.47 -2.67
C GLY A 292 2.20 -0.47 -3.81
N ALA A 293 1.56 0.71 -3.74
CA ALA A 293 1.73 1.76 -4.73
C ALA A 293 3.17 2.30 -4.75
N LEU A 294 3.77 2.51 -3.58
CA LEU A 294 5.16 2.93 -3.46
C LEU A 294 6.14 1.88 -4.01
N ALA A 295 5.87 0.59 -3.80
CA ALA A 295 6.71 -0.49 -4.30
C ALA A 295 6.79 -0.51 -5.84
N ILE A 296 5.64 -0.41 -6.52
CA ILE A 296 5.62 -0.39 -7.99
C ILE A 296 6.13 0.95 -8.55
N LEU A 297 5.86 2.06 -7.86
CA LEU A 297 6.38 3.36 -8.23
C LEU A 297 7.91 3.42 -8.11
N PHE A 298 8.50 2.77 -7.10
CA PHE A 298 9.95 2.64 -6.98
C PHE A 298 10.56 1.97 -8.21
N ALA A 299 9.97 0.86 -8.68
CA ALA A 299 10.39 0.21 -9.92
C ALA A 299 10.22 1.11 -11.17
N ALA A 300 9.18 1.94 -11.18
CA ALA A 300 8.96 2.91 -12.25
C ALA A 300 10.05 3.99 -12.29
N ILE A 301 10.43 4.55 -11.14
CA ILE A 301 11.49 5.58 -11.10
C ILE A 301 12.86 4.97 -11.40
N LEU A 302 13.14 3.71 -11.01
CA LEU A 302 14.32 2.99 -11.49
C LEU A 302 14.33 2.88 -13.03
N SER A 303 13.17 2.59 -13.62
CA SER A 303 13.01 2.48 -15.07
C SER A 303 13.17 3.82 -15.79
N LEU A 304 12.69 4.91 -15.16
CA LEU A 304 12.85 6.29 -15.63
C LEU A 304 14.31 6.75 -15.57
N HIS A 305 15.04 6.40 -14.51
CA HIS A 305 16.45 6.77 -14.34
C HIS A 305 17.41 5.86 -15.12
N GLU A 306 16.88 4.88 -15.86
CA GLU A 306 17.63 3.87 -16.61
C GLU A 306 18.65 3.13 -15.72
N GLU A 307 18.22 2.74 -14.53
CA GLU A 307 19.02 1.96 -13.58
C GLU A 307 19.09 0.48 -14.00
N GLU A 308 19.60 0.21 -15.21
CA GLU A 308 19.55 -1.12 -15.86
C GLU A 308 20.12 -2.22 -14.96
N TRP A 309 21.26 -1.98 -14.31
CA TRP A 309 21.89 -2.94 -13.39
C TRP A 309 21.01 -3.31 -12.18
N LEU A 310 20.22 -2.35 -11.66
CA LEU A 310 19.25 -2.66 -10.60
C LEU A 310 18.03 -3.38 -11.17
N LEU A 311 17.56 -2.99 -12.37
CA LEU A 311 16.42 -3.65 -13.01
C LEU A 311 16.72 -5.12 -13.33
N ASP A 312 17.94 -5.45 -13.77
CA ASP A 312 18.40 -6.83 -13.96
C ASP A 312 18.41 -7.67 -12.67
N LYS A 313 18.58 -7.00 -11.51
CA LYS A 313 18.59 -7.62 -10.18
C LYS A 313 17.21 -7.64 -9.52
N LEU A 314 16.23 -6.96 -10.08
CA LEU A 314 14.86 -6.92 -9.56
C LEU A 314 14.15 -8.23 -9.94
N GLU A 315 14.01 -9.14 -8.98
CA GLU A 315 13.36 -10.43 -9.21
C GLU A 315 11.85 -10.28 -9.40
N GLY A 316 11.24 -9.34 -8.66
CA GLY A 316 9.84 -9.06 -8.82
C GLY A 316 9.25 -8.03 -7.86
N VAL A 317 8.04 -7.61 -8.21
CA VAL A 317 7.20 -6.71 -7.43
C VAL A 317 5.93 -7.45 -7.06
N TYR A 318 5.67 -7.57 -5.75
CA TYR A 318 4.52 -8.31 -5.21
C TYR A 318 3.71 -7.36 -4.34
N THR A 319 2.51 -7.01 -4.76
CA THR A 319 1.70 -6.01 -4.05
C THR A 319 0.38 -6.60 -3.58
N PHE A 320 -0.16 -6.04 -2.49
CA PHE A 320 -1.36 -6.54 -1.83
C PHE A 320 -2.33 -5.39 -1.60
N GLY A 321 -3.53 -5.45 -2.20
CA GLY A 321 -4.50 -4.36 -2.06
C GLY A 321 -4.02 -3.04 -2.66
N GLN A 322 -3.17 -3.10 -3.70
CA GLN A 322 -2.56 -1.93 -4.32
C GLN A 322 -3.60 -1.06 -5.05
N PRO A 323 -3.68 0.25 -4.79
CA PRO A 323 -4.51 1.16 -5.58
C PRO A 323 -3.95 1.33 -7.00
N ARG A 324 -4.73 1.98 -7.88
CA ARG A 324 -4.26 2.37 -9.21
C ARG A 324 -3.29 3.54 -9.08
N ILE A 325 -2.20 3.51 -9.84
CA ILE A 325 -1.11 4.48 -9.66
C ILE A 325 -0.78 5.34 -10.87
N GLY A 326 -1.21 4.93 -12.07
CA GLY A 326 -0.99 5.69 -13.29
C GLY A 326 -1.94 5.31 -14.41
N ASP A 327 -1.78 5.94 -15.56
CA ASP A 327 -2.63 5.75 -16.73
C ASP A 327 -2.22 4.55 -17.61
N VAL A 328 -2.88 4.42 -18.78
CA VAL A 328 -2.57 3.36 -19.76
C VAL A 328 -1.15 3.49 -20.30
N GLN A 329 -0.67 4.72 -20.53
CA GLN A 329 0.67 4.95 -21.05
C GLN A 329 1.71 4.45 -20.03
N PHE A 330 1.51 4.77 -18.76
CA PHE A 330 2.32 4.26 -17.67
C PHE A 330 2.30 2.73 -17.61
N GLY A 331 1.12 2.12 -17.73
CA GLY A 331 0.98 0.67 -17.77
C GLY A 331 1.76 0.02 -18.92
N ASN A 332 1.77 0.64 -20.10
CA ASN A 332 2.53 0.16 -21.26
C ASN A 332 4.04 0.34 -21.06
N PHE A 333 4.47 1.53 -20.62
CA PHE A 333 5.87 1.82 -20.27
C PHE A 333 6.44 0.76 -19.31
N MET A 334 5.70 0.44 -18.26
CA MET A 334 6.14 -0.55 -17.27
C MET A 334 6.15 -1.98 -17.82
N LYS A 335 5.15 -2.37 -18.61
CA LYS A 335 5.13 -3.69 -19.27
C LYS A 335 6.37 -3.88 -20.15
N ASP A 336 6.72 -2.88 -20.96
CA ASP A 336 7.89 -2.93 -21.84
C ASP A 336 9.19 -3.10 -21.04
N LYS A 337 9.35 -2.31 -19.96
CA LYS A 337 10.53 -2.40 -19.09
C LYS A 337 10.60 -3.73 -18.34
N PHE A 338 9.49 -4.22 -17.79
CA PHE A 338 9.46 -5.50 -17.08
C PHE A 338 9.68 -6.69 -18.01
N ASN A 339 9.20 -6.63 -19.25
CA ASN A 339 9.51 -7.64 -20.25
C ASN A 339 11.01 -7.63 -20.63
N LYS A 340 11.62 -6.44 -20.80
CA LYS A 340 13.06 -6.31 -21.10
C LYS A 340 13.94 -6.96 -20.04
N TYR A 341 13.62 -6.75 -18.75
CA TYR A 341 14.44 -7.20 -17.62
C TYR A 341 13.90 -8.48 -16.95
N ASN A 342 12.86 -9.12 -17.52
CA ASN A 342 12.22 -10.31 -16.97
C ASN A 342 11.75 -10.15 -15.51
N VAL A 343 11.21 -8.98 -15.18
CA VAL A 343 10.71 -8.65 -13.84
C VAL A 343 9.30 -9.21 -13.65
N LYS A 344 9.11 -10.02 -12.61
CA LYS A 344 7.77 -10.53 -12.26
C LYS A 344 6.94 -9.44 -11.59
N TYR A 345 5.71 -9.23 -12.01
CA TYR A 345 4.78 -8.31 -11.34
C TYR A 345 3.43 -8.95 -11.08
N TYR A 346 3.10 -9.12 -9.80
CA TYR A 346 1.85 -9.74 -9.34
C TYR A 346 1.13 -8.84 -8.35
N ARG A 347 -0.06 -8.36 -8.76
CA ARG A 347 -0.98 -7.66 -7.86
C ARG A 347 -1.93 -8.67 -7.24
N HIS A 348 -1.86 -8.85 -5.93
CA HIS A 348 -2.79 -9.69 -5.19
C HIS A 348 -3.98 -8.84 -4.77
N VAL A 349 -5.19 -9.29 -5.14
CA VAL A 349 -6.45 -8.62 -4.80
C VAL A 349 -7.37 -9.59 -4.12
N TYR A 350 -7.87 -9.22 -2.95
CA TYR A 350 -8.80 -10.03 -2.18
C TYR A 350 -10.24 -9.52 -2.29
N SER A 351 -11.15 -10.39 -2.73
CA SER A 351 -12.60 -10.26 -2.59
C SER A 351 -13.09 -8.87 -3.02
N ASN A 352 -13.83 -8.20 -2.15
CA ASN A 352 -14.36 -6.84 -2.34
C ASN A 352 -13.47 -5.75 -1.73
N ASP A 353 -12.17 -6.00 -1.55
CA ASP A 353 -11.22 -4.98 -1.08
C ASP A 353 -11.40 -3.67 -1.87
N MET A 354 -11.77 -2.60 -1.16
CA MET A 354 -12.10 -1.33 -1.81
C MET A 354 -10.89 -0.63 -2.44
N VAL A 355 -9.67 -0.84 -1.95
CA VAL A 355 -8.51 -0.01 -2.30
C VAL A 355 -8.00 -0.23 -3.72
N PRO A 356 -7.88 -1.48 -4.24
CA PRO A 356 -7.57 -1.69 -5.65
C PRO A 356 -8.52 -1.00 -6.62
N ARG A 357 -9.74 -0.70 -6.17
CA ARG A 357 -10.78 -0.07 -6.99
C ARG A 357 -10.71 1.46 -6.96
N LEU A 358 -9.69 2.03 -6.32
CA LEU A 358 -9.40 3.46 -6.21
C LEU A 358 -8.02 3.79 -6.81
N PRO A 359 -7.84 5.00 -7.38
CA PRO A 359 -8.88 5.90 -7.91
C PRO A 359 -9.79 5.21 -8.94
N PHE A 360 -11.00 5.73 -9.17
CA PHE A 360 -11.96 5.08 -10.08
C PHE A 360 -11.44 4.96 -11.51
N ASP A 361 -11.70 3.80 -12.13
CA ASP A 361 -11.55 3.61 -13.56
C ASP A 361 -12.79 4.18 -14.27
N ASP A 362 -12.80 5.50 -14.46
CA ASP A 362 -13.67 6.16 -15.44
C ASP A 362 -12.84 6.48 -16.69
N THR A 363 -13.48 6.39 -17.86
CA THR A 363 -12.99 6.67 -19.23
C THR A 363 -12.36 8.07 -19.43
N ALA A 364 -12.13 8.81 -18.37
CA ALA A 364 -11.86 10.24 -18.35
C ALA A 364 -10.81 10.74 -17.34
N LEU A 365 -10.59 10.02 -16.23
CA LEU A 365 -9.66 10.42 -15.15
C LEU A 365 -8.46 9.48 -15.01
N PHE A 366 -8.39 8.46 -15.89
CA PHE A 366 -7.21 7.67 -16.28
C PHE A 366 -6.22 7.28 -15.17
N PHE A 367 -6.71 6.51 -14.21
CA PHE A 367 -5.87 5.55 -13.50
C PHE A 367 -6.30 4.14 -13.88
N LYS A 368 -5.35 3.31 -14.29
CA LYS A 368 -5.58 1.91 -14.67
C LYS A 368 -4.57 1.01 -13.98
N HIS A 369 -4.99 -0.22 -13.74
CA HIS A 369 -4.04 -1.27 -13.41
C HIS A 369 -3.32 -1.76 -14.66
N PHE A 370 -2.17 -2.36 -14.44
CA PHE A 370 -1.41 -3.10 -15.43
C PHE A 370 -0.76 -4.31 -14.73
N GLY A 371 -0.18 -5.21 -15.52
CA GLY A 371 0.39 -6.45 -15.00
C GLY A 371 -0.68 -7.49 -14.64
N SER A 372 -0.25 -8.59 -14.03
CA SER A 372 -1.14 -9.71 -13.70
C SER A 372 -1.88 -9.45 -12.38
N CYS A 373 -3.22 -9.47 -12.41
CA CYS A 373 -4.04 -9.46 -11.19
C CYS A 373 -4.30 -10.90 -10.74
N VAL A 374 -3.76 -11.25 -9.57
CA VAL A 374 -4.03 -12.51 -8.87
C VAL A 374 -5.19 -12.27 -7.92
N TYR A 375 -6.40 -12.48 -8.42
CA TYR A 375 -7.64 -12.22 -7.68
C TYR A 375 -8.07 -13.45 -6.88
N TYR A 376 -8.43 -13.25 -5.61
CA TYR A 376 -8.99 -14.28 -4.74
C TYR A 376 -10.41 -13.92 -4.31
N ASN A 377 -11.35 -14.85 -4.35
CA ASN A 377 -12.69 -14.63 -3.80
C ASN A 377 -12.73 -14.80 -2.26
N SER A 378 -13.90 -14.62 -1.65
CA SER A 378 -14.11 -14.82 -0.20
C SER A 378 -13.92 -16.27 0.30
N LEU A 379 -13.69 -17.22 -0.60
CA LEU A 379 -13.31 -18.61 -0.26
C LEU A 379 -11.80 -18.85 -0.40
N TYR A 380 -11.02 -17.81 -0.71
CA TYR A 380 -9.60 -17.88 -1.09
C TYR A 380 -9.34 -18.74 -2.34
N GLN A 381 -10.33 -18.89 -3.22
CA GLN A 381 -10.10 -19.47 -4.54
C GLN A 381 -9.55 -18.38 -5.45
N GLY A 382 -8.37 -18.61 -6.02
CA GLY A 382 -7.70 -17.61 -6.82
C GLY A 382 -7.79 -17.86 -8.32
N LYS A 383 -7.72 -16.78 -9.08
CA LYS A 383 -7.67 -16.75 -10.55
C LYS A 383 -6.78 -15.61 -11.02
N VAL A 384 -6.11 -15.79 -12.15
CA VAL A 384 -5.41 -14.69 -12.83
C VAL A 384 -6.42 -13.99 -13.74
N VAL A 385 -6.56 -12.69 -13.59
CA VAL A 385 -7.44 -11.84 -14.39
C VAL A 385 -6.69 -10.58 -14.83
N GLU A 386 -7.18 -9.89 -15.86
CA GLU A 386 -6.63 -8.57 -16.23
C GLU A 386 -7.02 -7.49 -15.21
N GLU A 387 -8.27 -7.52 -14.75
CA GLU A 387 -8.85 -6.55 -13.81
C GLU A 387 -9.75 -7.26 -12.79
N GLU A 388 -9.77 -6.79 -11.54
CA GLU A 388 -10.64 -7.34 -10.51
C GLU A 388 -12.15 -7.17 -10.83
N PRO A 389 -13.01 -8.12 -10.40
CA PRO A 389 -14.46 -7.96 -10.51
C PRO A 389 -14.96 -6.70 -9.80
N ASN A 390 -16.03 -6.09 -10.31
CA ASN A 390 -16.57 -4.83 -9.78
C ASN A 390 -15.49 -3.73 -9.66
N LYS A 391 -14.87 -3.40 -10.80
CA LYS A 391 -13.74 -2.46 -10.89
C LYS A 391 -13.98 -1.07 -10.28
N ASN A 392 -15.24 -0.66 -10.18
CA ASN A 392 -15.68 0.61 -9.57
C ASN A 392 -16.67 0.31 -8.43
N TYR A 393 -16.13 0.31 -7.21
CA TYR A 393 -16.76 -0.08 -5.94
C TYR A 393 -18.20 0.43 -5.69
N PHE A 394 -18.59 1.60 -6.21
CA PHE A 394 -19.89 2.26 -5.93
C PHE A 394 -21.02 1.96 -6.92
N SER A 395 -21.23 0.70 -7.27
CA SER A 395 -22.47 0.29 -7.95
C SER A 395 -23.51 -0.13 -6.91
N LEU A 396 -24.69 0.52 -6.93
CA LEU A 396 -25.81 0.18 -6.04
C LEU A 396 -26.24 -1.30 -6.17
N LEU A 397 -26.08 -1.88 -7.37
CA LEU A 397 -26.35 -3.31 -7.61
C LEU A 397 -25.40 -4.24 -6.83
N TRP A 398 -24.16 -3.80 -6.60
CA TRP A 398 -23.15 -4.59 -5.91
C TRP A 398 -23.17 -4.41 -4.39
N PHE A 399 -23.83 -3.37 -3.88
CA PHE A 399 -23.86 -3.09 -2.44
C PHE A 399 -24.39 -4.27 -1.61
N PHE A 400 -25.59 -4.79 -1.93
CA PHE A 400 -26.17 -5.93 -1.20
C PHE A 400 -25.35 -7.22 -1.31
N PRO A 401 -24.87 -7.65 -2.49
CA PRO A 401 -23.92 -8.76 -2.59
C PRO A 401 -22.67 -8.59 -1.72
N MET A 402 -22.10 -7.39 -1.67
CA MET A 402 -20.90 -7.12 -0.85
C MET A 402 -21.21 -7.23 0.65
N VAL A 403 -22.38 -6.75 1.12
CA VAL A 403 -22.81 -6.93 2.51
C VAL A 403 -22.97 -8.42 2.86
N LEU A 404 -23.57 -9.22 1.97
CA LEU A 404 -23.70 -10.66 2.18
C LEU A 404 -22.34 -11.36 2.26
N ILE A 405 -21.38 -10.95 1.42
CA ILE A 405 -20.01 -11.44 1.47
C ILE A 405 -19.34 -11.03 2.80
N ALA A 406 -19.52 -9.80 3.26
CA ALA A 406 -18.98 -9.35 4.55
C ALA A 406 -19.57 -10.15 5.74
N ALA A 407 -20.88 -10.44 5.70
CA ALA A 407 -21.52 -11.31 6.69
C ALA A 407 -20.95 -12.73 6.65
N TYR A 408 -20.73 -13.28 5.45
CA TYR A 408 -20.05 -14.56 5.30
C TYR A 408 -18.61 -14.53 5.85
N GLU A 409 -17.84 -13.47 5.62
CA GLU A 409 -16.47 -13.33 6.12
C GLU A 409 -16.41 -13.31 7.65
N VAL A 410 -17.38 -12.68 8.33
CA VAL A 410 -17.54 -12.75 9.78
C VAL A 410 -17.77 -14.19 10.24
N ILE A 411 -18.74 -14.89 9.62
CA ILE A 411 -19.05 -16.30 9.96
C ILE A 411 -17.83 -17.20 9.71
N ARG A 412 -17.15 -17.00 8.59
CA ARG A 412 -15.96 -17.74 8.18
C ARG A 412 -14.81 -17.60 9.18
N GLY A 413 -14.64 -16.44 9.81
CA GLY A 413 -13.65 -16.23 10.88
C GLY A 413 -13.80 -17.21 12.05
N PHE A 414 -15.03 -17.65 12.34
CA PHE A 414 -15.30 -18.68 13.35
C PHE A 414 -15.10 -20.12 12.82
N ILE A 415 -15.34 -20.37 11.53
CA ILE A 415 -15.25 -21.70 10.91
C ILE A 415 -13.80 -22.10 10.59
N LEU A 416 -13.00 -21.16 10.07
CA LEU A 416 -11.62 -21.42 9.63
C LEU A 416 -10.72 -22.12 10.67
N PRO A 417 -10.69 -21.70 11.96
CA PRO A 417 -9.84 -22.37 12.94
C PRO A 417 -10.17 -23.86 13.14
N TRP A 418 -11.43 -24.26 12.96
CA TRP A 418 -11.84 -25.66 13.04
C TRP A 418 -11.45 -26.46 11.79
N ARG A 419 -11.47 -25.82 10.61
CA ARG A 419 -11.21 -26.48 9.33
C ARG A 419 -9.73 -26.52 8.93
N LYS A 420 -8.97 -25.48 9.27
CA LYS A 420 -7.60 -25.25 8.78
C LYS A 420 -6.55 -25.20 9.88
N GLY A 421 -6.96 -25.12 11.16
CA GLY A 421 -6.06 -25.16 12.30
C GLY A 421 -6.08 -23.89 13.15
N ARG A 422 -5.56 -23.98 14.37
CA ARG A 422 -5.64 -22.91 15.39
C ARG A 422 -4.97 -21.59 14.99
N GLU A 423 -4.03 -21.63 14.03
CA GLU A 423 -3.37 -20.45 13.49
C GLU A 423 -4.30 -19.53 12.68
N TYR A 424 -5.46 -20.01 12.25
CA TYR A 424 -6.50 -19.19 11.60
C TYR A 424 -7.53 -18.65 12.58
N ARG A 425 -7.30 -18.80 13.89
CA ARG A 425 -8.22 -18.29 14.91
C ARG A 425 -8.18 -16.77 14.93
N GLU A 426 -9.36 -16.19 14.78
CA GLU A 426 -9.58 -14.77 14.99
C GLU A 426 -10.01 -14.50 16.42
N ASP A 427 -9.40 -13.50 17.04
CA ASP A 427 -9.80 -13.01 18.35
C ASP A 427 -10.96 -12.01 18.24
N TRP A 428 -11.39 -11.48 19.40
CA TRP A 428 -12.51 -10.55 19.46
C TRP A 428 -12.21 -9.21 18.76
N PHE A 429 -10.95 -8.77 18.77
CA PHE A 429 -10.54 -7.52 18.11
C PHE A 429 -10.60 -7.68 16.59
N GLN A 430 -10.12 -8.79 16.06
CA GLN A 430 -10.19 -9.17 14.65
C GLN A 430 -11.65 -9.32 14.19
N THR A 431 -12.47 -10.00 15.00
CA THR A 431 -13.92 -10.17 14.74
C THR A 431 -14.63 -8.81 14.68
N MET A 432 -14.34 -7.91 15.62
CA MET A 432 -14.89 -6.56 15.62
C MET A 432 -14.52 -5.79 14.35
N PHE A 433 -13.28 -5.90 13.89
CA PHE A 433 -12.87 -5.29 12.63
C PHE A 433 -13.62 -5.87 11.43
N ARG A 434 -13.88 -7.18 11.39
CA ARG A 434 -14.72 -7.78 10.34
C ARG A 434 -16.14 -7.23 10.33
N MET A 435 -16.72 -6.93 11.50
CA MET A 435 -18.06 -6.33 11.58
C MET A 435 -18.14 -4.94 10.93
N VAL A 436 -17.04 -4.19 10.85
CA VAL A 436 -16.99 -2.91 10.10
C VAL A 436 -17.36 -3.12 8.63
N GLY A 437 -17.02 -4.28 8.06
CA GLY A 437 -17.42 -4.66 6.70
C GLY A 437 -18.94 -4.75 6.48
N LEU A 438 -19.75 -4.87 7.53
CA LEU A 438 -21.20 -4.83 7.40
C LEU A 438 -21.73 -3.42 7.17
N VAL A 439 -20.98 -2.40 7.60
CA VAL A 439 -21.31 -0.98 7.43
C VAL A 439 -20.65 -0.41 6.18
N ILE A 440 -19.38 -0.76 5.95
CA ILE A 440 -18.58 -0.34 4.80
C ILE A 440 -18.03 -1.61 4.11
N PRO A 441 -18.82 -2.25 3.22
CA PRO A 441 -18.47 -3.53 2.62
C PRO A 441 -17.17 -3.49 1.83
N GLY A 442 -16.14 -4.24 2.22
CA GLY A 442 -14.84 -4.22 1.53
C GLY A 442 -13.72 -3.51 2.29
N LEU A 443 -14.05 -2.68 3.29
CA LEU A 443 -13.03 -2.10 4.18
C LEU A 443 -12.38 -3.19 5.05
N SER A 444 -13.17 -4.13 5.58
CA SER A 444 -12.65 -5.29 6.32
C SER A 444 -11.80 -6.23 5.46
N ALA A 445 -12.10 -6.30 4.16
CA ALA A 445 -11.37 -7.11 3.20
C ALA A 445 -9.98 -6.53 2.87
N HIS A 446 -9.76 -5.24 3.13
CA HIS A 446 -8.47 -4.56 2.97
C HIS A 446 -7.48 -4.81 4.12
N THR A 447 -7.67 -5.88 4.90
CA THR A 447 -6.81 -6.19 6.04
C THR A 447 -5.72 -7.18 5.66
N THR A 448 -4.57 -7.05 6.31
CA THR A 448 -3.43 -7.97 6.11
C THR A 448 -3.78 -9.42 6.44
N ILE A 449 -4.78 -9.68 7.30
CA ILE A 449 -5.20 -11.03 7.68
C ILE A 449 -5.66 -11.85 6.47
N ASP A 450 -6.43 -11.23 5.56
CA ASP A 450 -6.98 -11.89 4.38
C ASP A 450 -5.91 -12.04 3.29
N TYR A 451 -4.98 -11.10 3.21
CA TYR A 451 -3.79 -11.21 2.34
C TYR A 451 -2.80 -12.29 2.80
N VAL A 452 -2.63 -12.48 4.10
CA VAL A 452 -1.87 -13.61 4.65
C VAL A 452 -2.64 -14.92 4.44
N ASN A 453 -3.97 -14.91 4.57
CA ASN A 453 -4.77 -16.11 4.32
C ASN A 453 -4.74 -16.52 2.85
N LEU A 454 -4.82 -15.59 1.89
CA LEU A 454 -4.80 -15.96 0.47
C LEU A 454 -3.44 -16.53 0.05
N THR A 455 -2.32 -16.10 0.64
CA THR A 455 -1.01 -16.68 0.30
C THR A 455 -0.82 -18.08 0.90
N ARG A 456 -1.46 -18.38 2.04
CA ARG A 456 -1.38 -19.70 2.70
C ARG A 456 -2.41 -20.71 2.21
N LEU A 457 -3.66 -20.27 2.07
CA LEU A 457 -4.81 -21.10 1.73
C LEU A 457 -5.13 -21.08 0.23
N GLY A 458 -4.66 -20.06 -0.47
CA GLY A 458 -4.96 -19.85 -1.86
C GLY A 458 -4.40 -20.92 -2.76
N SER A 459 -5.26 -21.45 -3.62
CA SER A 459 -4.87 -22.31 -4.73
C SER A 459 -4.81 -21.46 -5.99
N VAL A 460 -3.70 -20.77 -6.23
CA VAL A 460 -3.40 -20.24 -7.58
C VAL A 460 -2.29 -21.10 -8.16
N LEU A 461 -2.61 -21.72 -9.30
CA LEU A 461 -1.64 -22.31 -10.20
C LEU A 461 -0.68 -21.18 -10.62
N HIS A 462 0.46 -21.06 -9.96
CA HIS A 462 1.59 -20.29 -10.49
C HIS A 462 2.15 -21.06 -11.69
N ASN A 463 1.39 -21.04 -12.79
CA ASN A 463 1.81 -21.54 -14.09
C ASN A 463 2.11 -20.33 -14.99
N PRO A 464 3.36 -20.11 -15.43
CA PRO A 464 3.78 -18.89 -16.14
C PRO A 464 3.17 -18.62 -17.53
N GLN A 465 2.17 -19.38 -17.99
CA GLN A 465 1.79 -19.41 -19.41
C GLN A 465 0.34 -19.01 -19.75
N SER A 466 -0.56 -18.81 -18.78
CA SER A 466 -1.99 -18.65 -19.11
C SER A 466 -2.45 -17.24 -19.50
N ALA A 467 -1.63 -16.19 -19.35
CA ALA A 467 -2.04 -14.84 -19.73
C ALA A 467 -1.74 -14.47 -21.20
N HIS A 468 -0.93 -15.26 -21.92
CA HIS A 468 -0.51 -14.95 -23.29
C HIS A 468 -1.27 -15.69 -24.40
N GLN A 469 -2.25 -16.55 -24.08
CA GLN A 469 -2.92 -17.39 -25.09
C GLN A 469 -4.43 -17.20 -25.27
N GLU A 470 -5.13 -16.41 -24.44
CA GLU A 470 -6.59 -16.23 -24.60
C GLU A 470 -7.02 -15.00 -25.43
N GLY A 471 -6.07 -14.22 -25.94
CA GLY A 471 -6.34 -13.05 -26.80
C GLY A 471 -6.54 -13.34 -28.30
N ALA A 472 -6.48 -14.60 -28.73
CA ALA A 472 -6.62 -14.99 -30.13
C ALA A 472 -7.69 -16.08 -30.28
N LYS A 473 -8.96 -15.72 -30.12
CA LYS A 473 -10.13 -16.43 -30.67
C LYS A 473 -11.41 -15.70 -30.30
N TYR A 474 -11.75 -14.67 -31.07
CA TYR A 474 -13.12 -14.30 -31.42
C TYR A 474 -13.03 -13.45 -32.69
N ASP A 475 -13.11 -14.13 -33.84
CA ASP A 475 -13.63 -13.55 -35.09
C ASP A 475 -15.16 -13.42 -34.97
#